data_AF-A0A7X7GVZ8-F1
#
_entry.id   AF-A0A7X7GVZ8-F1
#
_cell.length_a   1.000
_cell.length_b   1.000
_cell.length_c   1.000
_cell.angle_alpha   90.00
_cell.angle_beta   90.00
_cell.angle_gamma   90.00
#
_symmetry.space_group_name_H-M   'P 1'
#
loop_
_entity.id
_entity.type
_entity.pdbx_description
1 polymer ?
#
loop_
_entity_poly.entity_id
_entity_poly.type
_entity_poly.pdbx_seq_one_letter_code
_entity_poly.pdbx_strand_id
1 'polypeptide(L)'
;MRAVPALLFGACLCLTGIARAQDWGVGDLDTPDGGRDGRKDVPAQERPPLRRLSDQAELDRAAAMYLAGDYASCAEHLGGLLGESAERPFEDAFVRERARLYYATCLLFSDQRERAREPLSDALRENPLMSPPDSLTFPPPLVSLFLEVRDDMQQLIKREEDNQLNQLRAEAAEARRRAEERRKRLEELERLAAEETVVIQNPRWLMNVPFGVGQFQNGNPTLGWTFLVSETLLAATALGSGLVLLDQYGRVARQDLDRPLRHDVLNRNTRAAYGTLVASSWGLLVVAAAGIVEAHLSYVPERRETRERVLPRHLQDATRESASSPRLAPLVDPEAGNFGMTIQGTF
;
A
#
# COMPACT_ATOMS: atom_id res chain seq x y z
N MET A 1 0.86 14.71 47.67
CA MET A 1 1.92 14.81 48.68
C MET A 1 3.27 14.73 47.98
N ARG A 2 4.05 15.83 48.04
CA ARG A 2 5.52 15.96 47.90
C ARG A 2 6.18 15.50 46.57
N ALA A 3 7.14 16.20 45.97
CA ALA A 3 7.71 17.53 46.14
C ALA A 3 8.64 17.82 44.95
N VAL A 4 8.75 19.10 44.60
CA VAL A 4 9.72 19.73 43.69
C VAL A 4 11.06 19.95 44.43
N PRO A 5 12.21 20.02 43.73
CA PRO A 5 12.97 21.29 43.57
C PRO A 5 13.56 21.43 42.14
N ALA A 6 13.63 22.56 41.42
CA ALA A 6 13.93 23.98 41.69
C ALA A 6 15.36 24.28 42.18
N LEU A 7 16.20 24.82 41.29
CA LEU A 7 17.35 25.76 41.47
C LEU A 7 17.84 26.14 40.05
N LEU A 8 17.60 27.31 39.44
CA LEU A 8 18.02 28.71 39.69
C LEU A 8 19.54 28.97 39.66
N PHE A 9 19.98 29.71 38.65
CA PHE A 9 20.97 30.83 38.59
C PHE A 9 21.22 31.12 37.08
N GLY A 10 21.11 32.32 36.50
CA GLY A 10 20.98 33.68 36.99
C GLY A 10 22.13 34.56 36.44
N ALA A 11 21.83 35.42 35.44
CA ALA A 11 22.38 36.77 35.15
C ALA A 11 22.36 37.09 33.63
N CYS A 12 21.57 38.06 33.13
CA CYS A 12 21.80 39.53 33.05
C CYS A 12 22.84 39.89 31.95
N LEU A 13 22.58 40.68 30.90
CA LEU A 13 22.13 42.09 30.82
C LEU A 13 21.54 42.39 29.41
N CYS A 14 20.36 43.03 29.32
CA CYS A 14 20.11 44.44 28.90
C CYS A 14 20.46 44.79 27.43
N LEU A 15 19.48 44.98 26.53
CA LEU A 15 18.55 46.12 26.30
C LEU A 15 19.09 47.20 25.35
N THR A 16 18.41 47.34 24.20
CA THR A 16 17.97 48.54 23.43
C THR A 16 17.86 48.13 21.95
N GLY A 17 16.69 48.06 21.29
CA GLY A 17 15.70 49.13 21.09
C GLY A 17 16.27 50.13 20.09
N ILE A 18 15.83 50.23 18.84
CA ILE A 18 14.60 50.91 18.40
C ILE A 18 14.37 50.64 16.91
N ALA A 19 13.11 50.41 16.54
CA ALA A 19 12.58 50.39 15.18
C ALA A 19 11.70 51.62 14.92
N ARG A 20 11.58 52.01 13.64
CA ARG A 20 10.65 52.96 12.96
C ARG A 20 11.41 54.08 12.22
N ALA A 21 10.98 54.62 11.08
CA ALA A 21 9.84 54.39 10.20
C ALA A 21 10.14 55.11 8.87
N GLN A 22 9.45 54.70 7.80
CA GLN A 22 9.24 55.44 6.57
C GLN A 22 8.52 56.78 6.84
N ASP A 23 8.91 57.84 6.13
CA ASP A 23 7.97 58.87 5.71
C ASP A 23 8.38 59.50 4.37
N TRP A 24 7.37 59.89 3.61
CA TRP A 24 7.39 60.29 2.21
C TRP A 24 7.70 61.79 2.05
N GLY A 25 8.25 62.17 0.89
CA GLY A 25 8.52 63.56 0.55
C GLY A 25 7.33 64.33 -0.01
N VAL A 26 7.40 65.66 0.03
CA VAL A 26 6.77 66.62 -0.92
C VAL A 26 7.49 67.97 -0.87
N GLY A 27 7.98 68.43 -2.03
CA GLY A 27 7.69 69.73 -2.66
C GLY A 27 8.05 71.07 -2.00
N ASP A 28 9.16 71.64 -2.49
CA ASP A 28 9.27 72.91 -3.24
C ASP A 28 9.07 74.33 -2.63
N LEU A 29 9.93 75.22 -3.18
CA LEU A 29 9.88 76.68 -3.36
C LEU A 29 10.34 77.62 -2.22
N ASP A 30 11.54 78.21 -2.37
CA ASP A 30 11.74 79.60 -2.85
C ASP A 30 13.20 80.08 -2.62
N THR A 31 13.83 80.57 -3.69
CA THR A 31 15.10 81.36 -3.72
C THR A 31 14.84 82.85 -3.42
N PRO A 32 15.83 83.79 -3.40
CA PRO A 32 17.30 83.71 -3.21
C PRO A 32 17.79 84.74 -2.14
N ASP A 33 19.10 84.78 -1.85
CA ASP A 33 19.97 85.98 -2.01
C ASP A 33 21.26 85.90 -1.15
N GLY A 34 22.36 86.42 -1.72
CA GLY A 34 23.36 87.17 -0.97
C GLY A 34 24.59 86.45 -0.41
N GLY A 35 25.75 86.73 -1.02
CA GLY A 35 26.94 87.11 -0.23
C GLY A 35 28.15 86.17 -0.28
N ARG A 36 29.15 86.58 -1.06
CA ARG A 36 30.56 86.13 -1.00
C ARG A 36 31.14 86.31 0.42
N ASP A 37 32.01 85.41 0.88
CA ASP A 37 33.46 85.67 1.06
C ASP A 37 34.20 84.40 1.55
N GLY A 38 35.45 84.25 1.13
CA GLY A 38 36.21 83.02 1.18
C GLY A 38 36.87 82.67 2.52
N ARG A 39 37.08 81.37 2.71
CA ARG A 39 38.31 80.84 3.33
C ARG A 39 38.55 79.41 2.81
N LYS A 40 39.74 79.20 2.26
CA LYS A 40 40.18 77.91 1.70
C LYS A 40 40.56 76.98 2.85
N ASP A 41 39.71 76.02 3.15
CA ASP A 41 40.08 74.84 3.92
C ASP A 41 40.59 73.80 2.92
N VAL A 42 41.87 73.47 2.99
CA VAL A 42 42.45 72.34 2.24
C VAL A 42 42.05 71.07 2.99
N PRO A 43 41.21 70.17 2.43
CA PRO A 43 40.93 68.91 3.09
C PRO A 43 42.17 68.03 2.98
N ALA A 44 42.49 67.38 4.10
CA ALA A 44 43.46 66.30 4.15
C ALA A 44 43.18 65.28 3.04
N GLN A 45 44.19 65.00 2.22
CA GLN A 45 44.16 63.90 1.25
C GLN A 45 43.89 62.59 1.99
N GLU A 46 42.66 62.12 1.91
CA GLU A 46 42.33 60.71 2.04
C GLU A 46 43.24 59.94 1.07
N ARG A 47 44.11 59.09 1.61
CA ARG A 47 44.88 58.15 0.80
C ARG A 47 43.88 57.33 0.00
N PRO A 48 43.97 57.27 -1.34
CA PRO A 48 43.02 56.50 -2.13
C PRO A 48 43.08 55.03 -1.67
N PRO A 49 41.93 54.33 -1.55
CA PRO A 49 41.95 52.89 -1.32
C PRO A 49 42.79 52.25 -2.43
N LEU A 50 43.66 51.31 -2.06
CA LEU A 50 44.50 50.56 -3.01
C LEU A 50 43.64 50.13 -4.20
N ARG A 51 43.92 50.71 -5.36
CA ARG A 51 43.10 50.61 -6.57
C ARG A 51 43.05 49.13 -6.97
N ARG A 52 41.86 48.52 -6.87
CA ARG A 52 41.57 47.16 -7.33
C ARG A 52 42.09 46.99 -8.76
N LEU A 53 42.93 45.99 -8.99
CA LEU A 53 43.20 45.51 -10.35
C LEU A 53 41.93 44.79 -10.83
N SER A 54 41.55 45.00 -12.09
CA SER A 54 40.44 44.24 -12.66
C SER A 54 40.75 42.74 -12.60
N ASP A 55 39.72 41.89 -12.58
CA ASP A 55 39.85 40.44 -12.59
C ASP A 55 40.82 39.97 -13.69
N GLN A 56 40.74 40.58 -14.88
CA GLN A 56 41.65 40.31 -15.98
C GLN A 56 43.10 40.70 -15.67
N ALA A 57 43.34 41.83 -14.98
CA ALA A 57 44.67 42.26 -14.60
C ALA A 57 45.30 41.37 -13.51
N GLU A 58 44.49 40.82 -12.59
CA GLU A 58 44.96 39.82 -11.62
C GLU A 58 45.32 38.50 -12.30
N LEU A 59 44.53 38.08 -13.29
CA LEU A 59 44.84 36.91 -14.11
C LEU A 59 46.11 37.11 -14.95
N ASP A 60 46.27 38.26 -15.60
CA ASP A 60 47.44 38.59 -16.41
C ASP A 60 48.72 38.60 -15.55
N ARG A 61 48.61 39.06 -14.29
CA ARG A 61 49.69 38.98 -13.31
C ARG A 61 50.06 37.53 -12.98
N ALA A 62 49.09 36.66 -12.76
CA ALA A 62 49.34 35.24 -12.52
C ALA A 62 49.95 34.55 -13.76
N ALA A 63 49.47 34.89 -14.97
CA ALA A 63 50.04 34.40 -16.22
C ALA A 63 51.52 34.85 -16.39
N ALA A 64 51.86 36.07 -15.98
CA ALA A 64 53.25 36.54 -16.00
C ALA A 64 54.15 35.73 -15.04
N MET A 65 53.66 35.38 -13.83
CA MET A 65 54.41 34.51 -12.90
C MET A 65 54.60 33.11 -13.47
N TYR A 66 53.57 32.55 -14.11
CA TYR A 66 53.63 31.26 -14.79
C TYR A 66 54.68 31.24 -15.91
N LEU A 67 54.69 32.27 -16.77
CA LEU A 67 55.68 32.40 -17.85
C LEU A 67 57.11 32.63 -17.31
N ALA A 68 57.24 33.27 -16.15
CA ALA A 68 58.52 33.46 -15.46
C ALA A 68 59.03 32.18 -14.77
N GLY A 69 58.22 31.12 -14.69
CA GLY A 69 58.56 29.87 -14.00
C GLY A 69 58.44 29.94 -12.47
N ASP A 70 57.88 31.02 -11.92
CA ASP A 70 57.64 31.17 -10.48
C ASP A 70 56.30 30.54 -10.07
N TYR A 71 56.27 29.20 -10.13
CA TYR A 71 55.05 28.42 -9.87
C TYR A 71 54.60 28.48 -8.41
N ALA A 72 55.52 28.64 -7.46
CA ALA A 72 55.19 28.73 -6.04
C ALA A 72 54.44 30.03 -5.71
N SER A 73 54.96 31.17 -6.15
CA SER A 73 54.29 32.47 -5.96
C SER A 73 52.97 32.54 -6.73
N CYS A 74 52.92 31.96 -7.94
CA CYS A 74 51.69 31.83 -8.72
C CYS A 74 50.59 31.06 -7.96
N ALA A 75 50.96 29.93 -7.35
CA ALA A 75 50.02 29.10 -6.60
C ALA A 75 49.52 29.82 -5.34
N GLU A 76 50.39 30.51 -4.60
CA GLU A 76 49.99 31.27 -3.43
C GLU A 76 49.05 32.43 -3.79
N HIS A 77 49.39 33.21 -4.83
CA HIS A 77 48.60 34.34 -5.30
C HIS A 77 47.20 33.91 -5.75
N LEU A 78 47.10 32.87 -6.60
CA LEU A 78 45.81 32.38 -7.08
C LEU A 78 45.02 31.64 -6.00
N GLY A 79 45.69 30.95 -5.06
CA GLY A 79 45.03 30.29 -3.93
C GLY A 79 44.28 31.27 -3.03
N GLY A 80 44.84 32.47 -2.80
CA GLY A 80 44.18 33.53 -2.04
C GLY A 80 42.96 34.17 -2.74
N LEU A 81 42.89 34.06 -4.07
CA LEU A 81 41.81 34.63 -4.88
C LEU A 81 40.71 33.61 -5.24
N LEU A 82 41.03 32.31 -5.22
CA LEU A 82 40.12 31.22 -5.62
C LEU A 82 39.53 30.42 -4.46
N GLY A 83 40.10 30.48 -3.25
CA GLY A 83 39.64 29.69 -2.10
C GLY A 83 38.26 30.12 -1.57
N GLU A 84 37.58 29.24 -0.81
CA GLU A 84 36.28 29.53 -0.18
C GLU A 84 36.33 30.71 0.80
N SER A 85 37.51 30.98 1.37
CA SER A 85 37.77 32.13 2.26
C SER A 85 38.43 33.30 1.53
N ALA A 86 38.37 33.35 0.20
CA ALA A 86 38.88 34.46 -0.57
C ALA A 86 38.15 35.74 -0.13
N GLU A 87 38.89 36.68 0.46
CA GLU A 87 38.36 38.01 0.78
C GLU A 87 37.88 38.74 -0.49
N ARG A 88 38.39 38.33 -1.67
CA ARG A 88 38.16 38.97 -2.97
C ARG A 88 38.13 37.95 -4.12
N PRO A 89 37.01 37.24 -4.35
CA PRO A 89 36.88 36.28 -5.43
C PRO A 89 36.75 36.96 -6.80
N PHE A 90 37.12 36.24 -7.87
CA PHE A 90 36.84 36.66 -9.25
C PHE A 90 35.32 36.70 -9.52
N GLU A 91 34.84 37.82 -10.06
CA GLU A 91 33.44 38.04 -10.45
C GLU A 91 33.14 37.39 -11.81
N ASP A 92 34.06 37.55 -12.78
CA ASP A 92 33.88 36.98 -14.12
C ASP A 92 34.12 35.46 -14.12
N ALA A 93 33.10 34.71 -14.51
CA ALA A 93 33.14 33.26 -14.58
C ALA A 93 34.21 32.73 -15.55
N PHE A 94 34.42 33.41 -16.69
CA PHE A 94 35.42 33.00 -17.67
C PHE A 94 36.85 33.24 -17.16
N VAL A 95 37.07 34.38 -16.49
CA VAL A 95 38.36 34.68 -15.84
C VAL A 95 38.63 33.69 -14.71
N ARG A 96 37.62 33.36 -13.90
CA ARG A 96 37.73 32.39 -12.80
C ARG A 96 38.05 30.98 -13.30
N GLU A 97 37.38 30.51 -14.35
CA GLU A 97 37.66 29.22 -15.00
C GLU A 97 39.12 29.15 -15.46
N ARG A 98 39.58 30.18 -16.19
CA ARG A 98 40.95 30.25 -16.69
C ARG A 98 41.97 30.41 -15.56
N ALA A 99 41.64 31.14 -14.49
CA ALA A 99 42.46 31.26 -13.29
C ALA A 99 42.65 29.90 -12.59
N ARG A 100 41.61 29.05 -12.51
CA ARG A 100 41.71 27.69 -11.96
C ARG A 100 42.65 26.81 -12.77
N LEU A 101 42.68 26.95 -14.10
CA LEU A 101 43.64 26.24 -14.95
C LEU A 101 45.08 26.67 -14.67
N TYR A 102 45.35 27.97 -14.57
CA TYR A 102 46.68 28.46 -14.18
C TYR A 102 47.06 28.00 -12.77
N TYR A 103 46.12 28.04 -11.82
CA TYR A 103 46.35 27.60 -10.45
C TYR A 103 46.71 26.11 -10.38
N ALA A 104 45.93 25.25 -11.03
CA ALA A 104 46.21 23.82 -11.13
C ALA A 104 47.57 23.55 -11.81
N THR A 105 47.93 24.33 -12.83
CA THR A 105 49.22 24.19 -13.52
C THR A 105 50.39 24.57 -12.61
N CYS A 106 50.28 25.69 -11.90
CA CYS A 106 51.29 26.15 -10.95
C CYS A 106 51.44 25.15 -9.78
N LEU A 107 50.34 24.58 -9.29
CA LEU A 107 50.38 23.51 -8.28
C LEU A 107 51.08 22.25 -8.80
N LEU A 108 50.80 21.83 -10.03
CA LEU A 108 51.39 20.64 -10.64
C LEU A 108 52.91 20.77 -10.81
N PHE A 109 53.41 21.93 -11.24
CA PHE A 109 54.85 22.17 -11.35
C PHE A 109 55.54 22.46 -10.01
N SER A 110 54.79 22.82 -8.97
CA SER A 110 55.29 22.92 -7.59
C SER A 110 55.31 21.57 -6.83
N ASP A 111 55.14 20.45 -7.54
CA ASP A 111 55.08 19.08 -7.00
C ASP A 111 53.86 18.80 -6.07
N GLN A 112 52.81 19.61 -6.18
CA GLN A 112 51.58 19.48 -5.38
C GLN A 112 50.43 18.90 -6.21
N ARG A 113 50.68 17.75 -6.86
CA ARG A 113 49.74 17.12 -7.81
C ARG A 113 48.37 16.83 -7.20
N GLU A 114 48.31 16.36 -5.95
CA GLU A 114 47.02 16.05 -5.30
C GLU A 114 46.19 17.31 -5.06
N ARG A 115 46.83 18.42 -4.68
CA ARG A 115 46.15 19.72 -4.54
C ARG A 115 45.72 20.30 -5.88
N ALA A 116 46.42 19.98 -6.98
CA ALA A 116 46.06 20.43 -8.32
C ALA A 116 44.74 19.84 -8.84
N ARG A 117 44.25 18.74 -8.25
CA ARG A 117 42.95 18.13 -8.61
C ARG A 117 41.76 19.00 -8.18
N GLU A 118 41.85 19.63 -7.03
CA GLU A 118 40.76 20.39 -6.41
C GLU A 118 40.28 21.56 -7.30
N PRO A 119 41.15 22.47 -7.79
CA PRO A 119 40.74 23.56 -8.69
C PRO A 119 40.12 23.07 -10.01
N LEU A 120 40.58 21.92 -10.53
CA LEU A 120 40.01 21.31 -11.73
C LEU A 120 38.62 20.73 -11.46
N SER A 121 38.44 20.09 -10.31
CA SER A 121 37.15 19.58 -9.88
C SER A 121 36.15 20.71 -9.65
N ASP A 122 36.57 21.84 -9.09
CA ASP A 122 35.72 23.02 -8.90
C ASP A 122 35.31 23.66 -10.22
N ALA A 123 36.24 23.73 -11.17
CA ALA A 123 35.94 24.20 -12.52
C ALA A 123 34.90 23.30 -13.22
N LEU A 124 35.04 21.97 -13.09
CA LEU A 124 34.09 21.00 -13.66
C LEU A 124 32.74 20.96 -12.92
N ARG A 125 32.70 21.30 -11.63
CA ARG A 125 31.45 21.47 -10.88
C ARG A 125 30.67 22.70 -11.34
N GLU A 126 31.36 23.81 -11.58
CA GLU A 126 30.74 25.04 -12.11
C GLU A 126 30.34 24.90 -13.59
N ASN A 127 31.18 24.26 -14.40
CA ASN A 127 30.95 24.06 -15.83
C ASN A 127 31.25 22.61 -16.24
N PRO A 128 30.25 21.70 -16.18
CA PRO A 128 30.43 20.30 -16.55
C PRO A 128 30.76 20.07 -18.03
N LEU A 129 30.47 21.05 -18.90
CA LEU A 129 30.71 20.99 -20.35
C LEU A 129 32.01 21.70 -20.75
N MET A 130 32.85 22.06 -19.79
CA MET A 130 34.13 22.72 -20.02
C MET A 130 34.99 21.92 -21.00
N SER A 131 35.50 22.63 -22.02
CA SER A 131 36.42 22.03 -22.99
C SER A 131 37.78 21.75 -22.35
N PRO A 132 38.51 20.71 -22.79
CA PRO A 132 39.86 20.46 -22.32
C PRO A 132 40.76 21.69 -22.48
N PRO A 133 41.72 21.93 -21.56
CA PRO A 133 42.66 23.03 -21.68
C PRO A 133 43.41 22.98 -23.00
N ASP A 134 43.63 24.15 -23.61
CA ASP A 134 44.38 24.26 -24.86
C ASP A 134 45.85 23.82 -24.67
N SER A 135 46.30 22.87 -25.48
CA SER A 135 47.65 22.28 -25.42
C SER A 135 48.77 23.23 -25.83
N LEU A 136 48.46 24.35 -26.49
CA LEU A 136 49.46 25.36 -26.84
C LEU A 136 49.75 26.29 -25.65
N THR A 137 48.76 26.52 -24.80
CA THR A 137 48.86 27.38 -23.61
C THR A 137 49.29 26.59 -22.37
N PHE A 138 48.75 25.38 -22.21
CA PHE A 138 48.94 24.55 -21.04
C PHE A 138 49.71 23.27 -21.38
N PRO A 139 50.55 22.78 -20.45
CA PRO A 139 51.42 21.65 -20.70
C PRO A 139 50.61 20.32 -20.70
N PRO A 140 51.10 19.27 -21.40
CA PRO A 140 50.40 17.98 -21.48
C PRO A 140 50.01 17.35 -20.12
N PRO A 141 50.83 17.42 -19.04
CA PRO A 141 50.47 16.87 -17.73
C PRO A 141 49.19 17.48 -17.11
N LEU A 142 48.90 18.76 -17.38
CA LEU A 142 47.65 19.37 -16.92
C LEU A 142 46.46 18.82 -17.67
N VAL A 143 46.57 18.71 -19.00
CA VAL A 143 45.50 18.19 -19.86
C VAL A 143 45.14 16.76 -19.45
N SER A 144 46.14 15.90 -19.19
CA SER A 144 45.88 14.55 -18.67
C SER A 144 45.18 14.57 -17.32
N LEU A 145 45.62 15.42 -16.38
CA LEU A 145 45.00 15.51 -15.06
C LEU A 145 43.54 15.98 -15.14
N PHE A 146 43.25 16.95 -16.01
CA PHE A 146 41.89 17.41 -16.26
C PHE A 146 40.99 16.29 -16.79
N LEU A 147 41.50 15.51 -17.75
CA LEU A 147 40.75 14.37 -18.32
C LEU A 147 40.52 13.27 -17.28
N GLU A 148 41.51 12.98 -16.43
CA GLU A 148 41.38 12.05 -15.29
C GLU A 148 40.27 12.51 -14.33
N VAL A 149 40.34 13.76 -13.85
CA VAL A 149 39.35 14.32 -12.91
C VAL A 149 37.93 14.29 -13.51
N ARG A 150 37.80 14.60 -14.81
CA ARG A 150 36.51 14.54 -15.50
C ARG A 150 35.95 13.13 -15.55
N ASP A 151 36.77 12.13 -15.87
CA ASP A 151 36.34 10.73 -15.89
C ASP A 151 35.94 10.25 -14.48
N ASP A 152 36.74 10.57 -13.47
CA ASP A 152 36.45 10.23 -12.07
C ASP A 152 35.10 10.80 -11.63
N MET A 153 34.81 12.07 -11.96
CA MET A 153 33.52 12.69 -11.64
C MET A 153 32.35 12.03 -12.39
N GLN A 154 32.51 11.71 -13.68
CA GLN A 154 31.46 11.03 -14.44
C GLN A 154 31.17 9.63 -13.88
N GLN A 155 32.20 8.91 -13.45
CA GLN A 155 32.04 7.61 -12.81
C GLN A 155 31.32 7.72 -11.46
N LEU A 156 31.63 8.74 -10.65
CA LEU A 156 30.96 8.98 -9.37
C LEU A 156 29.46 9.24 -9.58
N ILE A 157 29.11 10.15 -10.49
CA ILE A 157 27.71 10.48 -10.83
C ILE A 157 26.97 9.21 -11.27
N LYS A 158 27.56 8.45 -12.19
CA LYS A 158 26.94 7.22 -12.69
C LYS A 158 26.72 6.19 -11.57
N ARG A 159 27.67 6.02 -10.65
CA ARG A 159 27.53 5.11 -9.50
C ARG A 159 26.41 5.56 -8.57
N GLU A 160 26.28 6.85 -8.32
CA GLU A 160 25.20 7.41 -7.50
C GLU A 160 23.83 7.20 -8.16
N GLU A 161 23.72 7.46 -9.46
CA GLU A 161 22.50 7.21 -10.25
C GLU A 161 22.12 5.72 -10.24
N ASP A 162 23.09 4.83 -10.48
CA ASP A 162 22.86 3.38 -10.46
C ASP A 162 22.40 2.92 -9.06
N ASN A 163 22.99 3.47 -7.99
CA ASN A 163 22.60 3.18 -6.62
C ASN A 163 21.17 3.65 -6.32
N GLN A 164 20.81 4.88 -6.71
CA GLN A 164 19.45 5.41 -6.55
C GLN A 164 18.43 4.59 -7.34
N LEU A 165 18.75 4.23 -8.58
CA LEU A 165 17.88 3.42 -9.42
C LEU A 165 17.68 2.01 -8.84
N ASN A 166 18.73 1.42 -8.28
CA ASN A 166 18.64 0.12 -7.61
C ASN A 166 17.79 0.19 -6.32
N GLN A 167 17.91 1.26 -5.54
CA GLN A 167 17.07 1.48 -4.35
C GLN A 167 15.58 1.60 -4.74
N LEU A 168 15.26 2.43 -5.73
CA LEU A 168 13.88 2.59 -6.22
C LEU A 168 13.30 1.28 -6.77
N ARG A 169 14.11 0.47 -7.48
CA ARG A 169 13.70 -0.86 -7.96
C ARG A 169 13.44 -1.84 -6.82
N ALA A 170 14.27 -1.83 -5.77
CA ALA A 170 14.08 -2.68 -4.60
C ALA A 170 12.80 -2.31 -3.85
N GLU A 171 12.56 -1.02 -3.60
CA GLU A 171 11.34 -0.52 -2.95
C GLU A 171 10.08 -0.89 -3.74
N ALA A 172 10.10 -0.72 -5.06
CA ALA A 172 8.99 -1.10 -5.93
C ALA A 172 8.72 -2.62 -5.90
N ALA A 173 9.78 -3.44 -5.87
CA ALA A 173 9.65 -4.89 -5.77
C ALA A 173 9.05 -5.31 -4.42
N GLU A 174 9.48 -4.70 -3.32
CA GLU A 174 8.89 -4.94 -1.99
C GLU A 174 7.43 -4.50 -1.91
N ALA A 175 7.09 -3.33 -2.46
CA ALA A 175 5.71 -2.83 -2.48
C ALA A 175 4.79 -3.80 -3.25
N ARG A 176 5.26 -4.34 -4.38
CA ARG A 176 4.53 -5.38 -5.14
C ARG A 176 4.34 -6.66 -4.33
N ARG A 177 5.39 -7.16 -3.68
CA ARG A 177 5.28 -8.35 -2.80
C ARG A 177 4.26 -8.14 -1.68
N ARG A 178 4.32 -7.00 -0.98
CA ARG A 178 3.35 -6.66 0.08
C ARG A 178 1.92 -6.53 -0.46
N ALA A 179 1.74 -6.01 -1.67
CA ALA A 179 0.42 -5.95 -2.31
C ALA A 179 -0.12 -7.35 -2.66
N GLU A 180 0.71 -8.24 -3.20
CA GLU A 180 0.34 -9.63 -3.50
C GLU A 180 0.01 -10.43 -2.23
N GLU A 181 0.80 -10.30 -1.16
CA GLU A 181 0.52 -10.93 0.12
C GLU A 181 -0.79 -10.44 0.73
N ARG A 182 -1.06 -9.13 0.68
CA ARG A 182 -2.34 -8.58 1.12
C ARG A 182 -3.50 -9.14 0.32
N ARG A 183 -3.35 -9.25 -1.01
CA ARG A 183 -4.40 -9.84 -1.86
C ARG A 183 -4.69 -11.29 -1.47
N LYS A 184 -3.66 -12.12 -1.32
CA LYS A 184 -3.82 -13.52 -0.88
C LYS A 184 -4.50 -13.64 0.49
N ARG A 185 -4.12 -12.78 1.45
CA ARG A 185 -4.76 -12.75 2.76
C ARG A 185 -6.24 -12.36 2.67
N LEU A 186 -6.57 -11.38 1.82
CA LEU A 186 -7.97 -10.98 1.60
C LEU A 186 -8.76 -12.13 0.94
N GLU A 187 -8.21 -12.78 -0.07
CA GLU A 187 -8.83 -13.96 -0.71
C GLU A 187 -9.08 -15.10 0.30
N GLU A 188 -8.13 -15.36 1.21
CA GLU A 188 -8.28 -16.36 2.26
C GLU A 188 -9.34 -15.96 3.30
N LEU A 189 -9.35 -14.69 3.72
CA LEU A 189 -10.36 -14.16 4.63
C LEU A 189 -11.77 -14.19 4.02
N GLU A 190 -11.90 -13.87 2.73
CA GLU A 190 -13.18 -13.98 1.99
C GLU A 190 -13.67 -15.43 1.96
N ARG A 191 -12.78 -16.38 1.68
CA ARG A 191 -13.12 -17.80 1.70
C ARG A 191 -13.58 -18.25 3.09
N LEU A 192 -12.85 -17.89 4.14
CA LEU A 192 -13.22 -18.23 5.52
C LEU A 192 -14.54 -17.56 5.95
N ALA A 193 -14.81 -16.33 5.48
CA ALA A 193 -16.04 -15.61 5.78
C ALA A 193 -17.27 -16.12 5.00
N ALA A 194 -17.05 -16.78 3.86
CA ALA A 194 -18.11 -17.37 3.03
C ALA A 194 -18.66 -18.69 3.59
N GLU A 195 -17.95 -19.34 4.51
CA GLU A 195 -18.35 -20.61 5.11
C GLU A 195 -19.09 -20.37 6.45
N GLU A 196 -20.37 -20.75 6.54
CA GLU A 196 -21.12 -20.79 7.79
C GLU A 196 -21.36 -22.24 8.21
N THR A 197 -20.90 -22.62 9.40
CA THR A 197 -21.21 -23.94 9.98
C THR A 197 -22.56 -23.89 10.68
N VAL A 198 -23.59 -24.43 10.04
CA VAL A 198 -24.92 -24.55 10.66
C VAL A 198 -24.97 -25.84 11.47
N VAL A 199 -25.28 -25.73 12.75
CA VAL A 199 -25.50 -26.88 13.65
C VAL A 199 -26.98 -27.24 13.59
N ILE A 200 -27.32 -28.35 12.95
CA ILE A 200 -28.67 -28.90 12.94
C ILE A 200 -28.80 -29.82 14.15
N GLN A 201 -29.69 -29.45 15.07
CA GLN A 201 -30.01 -30.28 16.23
C GLN A 201 -31.05 -31.34 15.86
N ASN A 202 -30.74 -32.59 16.15
CA ASN A 202 -31.62 -33.72 15.86
C ASN A 202 -32.51 -34.03 17.07
N PRO A 203 -33.83 -33.78 17.03
CA PRO A 203 -34.70 -34.10 18.16
C PRO A 203 -34.79 -35.62 18.41
N ARG A 204 -34.55 -36.05 19.65
CA ARG A 204 -34.61 -37.47 20.07
C ARG A 204 -35.96 -38.15 19.87
N TRP A 205 -37.06 -37.39 19.93
CA TRP A 205 -38.40 -37.98 19.79
C TRP A 205 -38.64 -38.57 18.40
N LEU A 206 -37.93 -38.07 17.37
CA LEU A 206 -38.08 -38.53 16.00
C LEU A 206 -37.47 -39.95 15.80
N MET A 207 -36.63 -40.41 16.73
CA MET A 207 -36.12 -41.80 16.78
C MET A 207 -37.21 -42.83 17.11
N ASN A 208 -38.35 -42.39 17.67
CA ASN A 208 -39.48 -43.28 17.95
C ASN A 208 -40.37 -43.51 16.72
N VAL A 209 -40.11 -42.81 15.62
CA VAL A 209 -40.90 -42.93 14.40
C VAL A 209 -40.42 -44.15 13.61
N PRO A 210 -41.32 -45.10 13.27
CA PRO A 210 -40.98 -46.25 12.44
C PRO A 210 -40.65 -45.83 11.00
N PHE A 211 -40.41 -46.80 10.12
CA PHE A 211 -40.07 -46.63 8.71
C PHE A 211 -38.68 -46.02 8.45
N GLY A 212 -37.71 -46.29 9.32
CA GLY A 212 -36.33 -45.89 9.07
C GLY A 212 -36.01 -44.39 9.34
N VAL A 213 -36.95 -43.62 9.88
CA VAL A 213 -36.82 -42.17 10.06
C VAL A 213 -35.63 -41.81 10.97
N GLY A 214 -35.45 -42.54 12.08
CA GLY A 214 -34.33 -42.33 12.99
C GLY A 214 -32.96 -42.58 12.33
N GLN A 215 -32.88 -43.61 11.49
CA GLN A 215 -31.66 -43.97 10.75
C GLN A 215 -31.27 -42.90 9.73
N PHE A 216 -32.24 -42.34 9.00
CA PHE A 216 -31.99 -41.22 8.09
C PHE A 216 -31.49 -39.98 8.84
N GLN A 217 -32.07 -39.71 10.01
CA GLN A 217 -31.65 -38.60 10.86
C GLN A 217 -30.23 -38.80 11.43
N ASN A 218 -29.88 -40.04 11.79
CA ASN A 218 -28.53 -40.41 12.24
C ASN A 218 -27.49 -40.47 11.11
N GLY A 219 -27.89 -40.25 9.85
CA GLY A 219 -26.99 -40.25 8.70
C GLY A 219 -26.63 -41.63 8.19
N ASN A 220 -27.43 -42.65 8.51
CA ASN A 220 -27.26 -44.02 8.03
C ASN A 220 -28.36 -44.37 6.99
N PRO A 221 -28.21 -43.95 5.72
CA PRO A 221 -29.25 -44.12 4.72
C PRO A 221 -29.48 -45.58 4.34
N THR A 222 -28.46 -46.43 4.42
CA THR A 222 -28.58 -47.86 4.11
C THR A 222 -29.53 -48.54 5.08
N LEU A 223 -29.33 -48.36 6.40
CA LEU A 223 -30.26 -48.89 7.39
C LEU A 223 -31.65 -48.27 7.26
N GLY A 224 -31.74 -46.95 7.03
CA GLY A 224 -33.02 -46.26 6.81
C GLY A 224 -33.85 -46.90 5.68
N TRP A 225 -33.22 -47.19 4.54
CA TRP A 225 -33.88 -47.87 3.43
C TRP A 225 -34.27 -49.31 3.76
N THR A 226 -33.45 -50.06 4.51
CA THR A 226 -33.80 -51.45 4.87
C THR A 226 -35.05 -51.52 5.75
N PHE A 227 -35.15 -50.68 6.78
CA PHE A 227 -36.33 -50.61 7.64
C PHE A 227 -37.54 -50.06 6.88
N LEU A 228 -37.38 -48.99 6.10
CA LEU A 228 -38.46 -48.44 5.28
C LEU A 228 -39.05 -49.51 4.34
N VAL A 229 -38.22 -50.23 3.59
CA VAL A 229 -38.69 -51.23 2.62
C VAL A 229 -39.33 -52.44 3.32
N SER A 230 -38.70 -52.97 4.37
CA SER A 230 -39.22 -54.15 5.08
C SER A 230 -40.54 -53.86 5.80
N GLU A 231 -40.63 -52.74 6.50
CA GLU A 231 -41.86 -52.31 7.17
C GLU A 231 -42.96 -51.97 6.17
N THR A 232 -42.64 -51.30 5.06
CA THR A 232 -43.63 -51.02 3.99
C THR A 232 -44.17 -52.32 3.40
N LEU A 233 -43.32 -53.31 3.14
CA LEU A 233 -43.73 -54.60 2.60
C LEU A 233 -44.64 -55.35 3.59
N LEU A 234 -44.28 -55.36 4.87
CA LEU A 234 -45.06 -56.01 5.92
C LEU A 234 -46.40 -55.30 6.15
N ALA A 235 -46.40 -53.97 6.17
CA ALA A 235 -47.62 -53.16 6.29
C ALA A 235 -48.55 -53.37 5.09
N ALA A 236 -48.02 -53.32 3.85
CA ALA A 236 -48.79 -53.59 2.65
C ALA A 236 -49.37 -55.01 2.64
N THR A 237 -48.58 -56.00 3.08
CA THR A 237 -49.02 -57.40 3.19
C THR A 237 -50.12 -57.59 4.23
N ALA A 238 -49.98 -56.93 5.40
CA ALA A 238 -50.99 -56.94 6.45
C ALA A 238 -52.29 -56.28 5.99
N LEU A 239 -52.20 -55.08 5.40
CA LEU A 239 -53.35 -54.37 4.86
C LEU A 239 -54.05 -55.17 3.75
N GLY A 240 -53.29 -55.72 2.81
CA GLY A 240 -53.82 -56.56 1.74
C GLY A 240 -54.53 -57.81 2.27
N SER A 241 -53.93 -58.49 3.24
CA SER A 241 -54.53 -59.67 3.87
C SER A 241 -55.81 -59.32 4.64
N GLY A 242 -55.83 -58.17 5.33
CA GLY A 242 -57.01 -57.67 6.02
C GLY A 242 -58.17 -57.33 5.06
N LEU A 243 -57.87 -56.68 3.94
CA LEU A 243 -58.87 -56.38 2.91
C LEU A 243 -59.46 -57.66 2.29
N VAL A 244 -58.63 -58.67 2.02
CA VAL A 244 -59.10 -59.97 1.54
C VAL A 244 -60.02 -60.65 2.57
N LEU A 245 -59.68 -60.57 3.85
CA LEU A 245 -60.49 -61.13 4.92
C LEU A 245 -61.86 -60.42 5.03
N LEU A 246 -61.87 -59.08 4.97
CA LEU A 246 -63.10 -58.27 4.97
C LEU A 246 -64.00 -58.57 3.77
N ASP A 247 -63.42 -58.71 2.57
CA ASP A 247 -64.16 -59.08 1.35
C ASP A 247 -64.80 -60.48 1.50
N GLN A 248 -64.06 -61.45 2.04
CA GLN A 248 -64.60 -62.79 2.29
C GLN A 248 -65.74 -62.80 3.30
N TYR A 249 -65.61 -62.08 4.42
CA TYR A 249 -66.71 -61.94 5.39
C TYR A 249 -67.94 -61.27 4.76
N GLY A 250 -67.74 -60.26 3.92
CA GLY A 250 -68.84 -59.61 3.19
C GLY A 250 -69.56 -60.54 2.22
N ARG A 251 -68.84 -61.45 1.55
CA ARG A 251 -69.44 -62.46 0.66
C ARG A 251 -70.26 -63.50 1.43
N VAL A 252 -69.80 -63.94 2.60
CA VAL A 252 -70.53 -64.89 3.46
C VAL A 252 -71.80 -64.24 4.01
N ALA A 253 -71.74 -62.98 4.44
CA ALA A 253 -72.89 -62.26 4.98
C ALA A 253 -74.00 -61.97 3.95
N ARG A 254 -73.66 -61.93 2.66
CA ARG A 254 -74.60 -61.69 1.54
C ARG A 254 -75.08 -62.98 0.86
N GLN A 255 -74.82 -64.14 1.46
CA GLN A 255 -75.11 -65.41 0.82
C GLN A 255 -76.61 -65.77 0.95
N ASP A 256 -77.32 -65.79 -0.18
CA ASP A 256 -78.65 -66.40 -0.31
C ASP A 256 -78.57 -67.93 -0.13
N LEU A 257 -79.57 -68.52 0.53
CA LEU A 257 -79.61 -69.95 0.93
C LEU A 257 -79.50 -70.98 -0.23
N ASP A 258 -79.58 -70.55 -1.49
CA ASP A 258 -79.74 -71.44 -2.66
C ASP A 258 -78.44 -71.85 -3.38
N ARG A 259 -77.26 -71.39 -2.96
CA ARG A 259 -75.97 -71.86 -3.52
C ARG A 259 -75.03 -72.41 -2.45
N PRO A 260 -74.63 -73.70 -2.52
CA PRO A 260 -73.63 -74.25 -1.61
C PRO A 260 -72.25 -73.67 -1.97
N LEU A 261 -71.71 -72.82 -1.09
CA LEU A 261 -70.30 -72.44 -1.17
C LEU A 261 -69.43 -73.67 -0.90
N ARG A 262 -68.35 -73.87 -1.67
CA ARG A 262 -67.30 -74.85 -1.33
C ARG A 262 -66.62 -74.41 -0.03
N HIS A 263 -67.17 -74.85 1.11
CA HIS A 263 -66.71 -74.51 2.45
C HIS A 263 -65.20 -74.78 2.63
N ASP A 264 -64.65 -75.80 1.96
CA ASP A 264 -63.23 -76.15 2.06
C ASP A 264 -62.29 -75.10 1.45
N VAL A 265 -62.66 -74.52 0.30
CA VAL A 265 -61.83 -73.51 -0.39
C VAL A 265 -61.89 -72.18 0.35
N LEU A 266 -63.07 -71.80 0.83
CA LEU A 266 -63.25 -70.60 1.63
C LEU A 266 -62.47 -70.71 2.95
N ASN A 267 -62.67 -71.79 3.70
CA ASN A 267 -62.00 -72.03 4.98
C ASN A 267 -60.47 -72.07 4.83
N ARG A 268 -59.94 -72.67 3.75
CA ARG A 268 -58.50 -72.67 3.47
C ARG A 268 -57.97 -71.26 3.18
N ASN A 269 -58.66 -70.48 2.35
CA ASN A 269 -58.25 -69.12 2.00
C ASN A 269 -58.39 -68.15 3.18
N THR A 270 -59.42 -68.29 4.00
CA THR A 270 -59.61 -67.49 5.22
C THR A 270 -58.52 -67.80 6.24
N ARG A 271 -58.18 -69.08 6.47
CA ARG A 271 -57.07 -69.47 7.37
C ARG A 271 -55.73 -68.94 6.87
N ALA A 272 -55.48 -69.01 5.56
CA ALA A 272 -54.25 -68.48 4.97
C ALA A 272 -54.18 -66.96 5.09
N ALA A 273 -55.24 -66.22 4.75
CA ALA A 273 -55.28 -64.76 4.86
C ALA A 273 -55.13 -64.30 6.31
N TYR A 274 -55.79 -64.97 7.26
CA TYR A 274 -55.65 -64.70 8.68
C TYR A 274 -54.24 -64.99 9.19
N GLY A 275 -53.65 -66.13 8.80
CA GLY A 275 -52.27 -66.47 9.14
C GLY A 275 -51.27 -65.44 8.61
N THR A 276 -51.41 -65.03 7.35
CA THR A 276 -50.57 -63.99 6.74
C THR A 276 -50.77 -62.63 7.41
N LEU A 277 -52.01 -62.25 7.74
CA LEU A 277 -52.30 -61.01 8.48
C LEU A 277 -51.58 -61.01 9.84
N VAL A 278 -51.77 -62.05 10.65
CA VAL A 278 -51.15 -62.16 11.98
C VAL A 278 -49.62 -62.16 11.86
N ALA A 279 -49.05 -62.93 10.94
CA ALA A 279 -47.61 -63.01 10.75
C ALA A 279 -47.01 -61.69 10.28
N SER A 280 -47.65 -61.01 9.31
CA SER A 280 -47.18 -59.73 8.79
C SER A 280 -47.36 -58.58 9.79
N SER A 281 -48.45 -58.57 10.58
CA SER A 281 -48.65 -57.59 11.65
C SER A 281 -47.62 -57.73 12.78
N TRP A 282 -47.37 -58.95 13.26
CA TRP A 282 -46.34 -59.17 14.28
C TRP A 282 -44.94 -58.92 13.73
N GLY A 283 -44.68 -59.34 12.48
CA GLY A 283 -43.44 -59.03 11.79
C GLY A 283 -43.19 -57.52 11.71
N LEU A 284 -44.21 -56.75 11.35
CA LEU A 284 -44.14 -55.28 11.29
C LEU A 284 -43.78 -54.69 12.65
N LEU A 285 -44.45 -55.11 13.72
CA LEU A 285 -44.18 -54.61 15.07
C LEU A 285 -42.76 -54.94 15.53
N VAL A 286 -42.27 -56.15 15.26
CA VAL A 286 -40.92 -56.56 15.63
C VAL A 286 -39.86 -55.76 14.87
N VAL A 287 -40.04 -55.60 13.55
CA VAL A 287 -39.11 -54.84 12.71
C VAL A 287 -39.11 -53.36 13.11
N ALA A 288 -40.28 -52.77 13.34
CA ALA A 288 -40.42 -51.39 13.79
C ALA A 288 -39.76 -51.16 15.16
N ALA A 289 -39.98 -52.07 16.12
CA ALA A 289 -39.34 -51.98 17.44
C ALA A 289 -37.81 -52.11 17.34
N ALA A 290 -37.31 -53.03 16.50
CA ALA A 290 -35.89 -53.18 16.25
C ALA A 290 -35.29 -51.92 15.60
N GLY A 291 -35.99 -51.31 14.64
CA GLY A 291 -35.61 -50.05 14.02
C GLY A 291 -35.56 -48.90 15.02
N ILE A 292 -36.54 -48.78 15.91
CA ILE A 292 -36.53 -47.75 16.97
C ILE A 292 -35.34 -47.94 17.91
N VAL A 293 -35.09 -49.17 18.38
CA VAL A 293 -33.96 -49.46 19.27
C VAL A 293 -32.63 -49.14 18.60
N GLU A 294 -32.44 -49.56 17.35
CA GLU A 294 -31.22 -49.26 16.61
C GLU A 294 -31.03 -47.75 16.41
N ALA A 295 -32.09 -47.01 16.09
CA ALA A 295 -32.05 -45.56 15.95
C ALA A 295 -31.63 -44.84 17.25
N HIS A 296 -32.08 -45.32 18.42
CA HIS A 296 -31.64 -44.77 19.70
C HIS A 296 -30.18 -45.10 20.02
N LEU A 297 -29.71 -46.29 19.64
CA LEU A 297 -28.32 -46.70 19.84
C LEU A 297 -27.35 -45.93 18.94
N SER A 298 -27.74 -45.65 17.70
CA SER A 298 -26.95 -44.89 16.73
C SER A 298 -27.19 -43.38 16.76
N TYR A 299 -27.88 -42.87 17.81
CA TYR A 299 -28.32 -41.48 17.88
C TYR A 299 -27.18 -40.47 17.83
N VAL A 300 -27.21 -39.60 16.83
CA VAL A 300 -26.28 -38.47 16.68
C VAL A 300 -27.01 -37.16 16.97
N PRO A 301 -26.67 -36.43 18.06
CA PRO A 301 -27.41 -35.25 18.51
C PRO A 301 -27.25 -34.03 17.60
N GLU A 302 -26.08 -33.88 16.98
CA GLU A 302 -25.73 -32.70 16.19
C GLU A 302 -25.11 -33.12 14.87
N ARG A 303 -25.61 -32.54 13.78
CA ARG A 303 -24.97 -32.63 12.47
C ARG A 303 -24.52 -31.25 12.05
N ARG A 304 -23.24 -31.14 11.71
CA ARG A 304 -22.64 -29.92 11.16
C ARG A 304 -22.74 -29.98 9.65
N GLU A 305 -23.42 -29.00 9.07
CA GLU A 305 -23.46 -28.80 7.63
C GLU A 305 -22.82 -27.45 7.33
N THR A 306 -21.80 -27.45 6.47
CA THR A 306 -21.20 -26.20 5.99
C THR A 306 -22.06 -25.71 4.82
N ARG A 307 -22.64 -24.52 4.96
CA ARG A 307 -23.39 -23.85 3.89
C ARG A 307 -22.70 -22.55 3.50
N GLU A 308 -22.82 -22.20 2.23
CA GLU A 308 -22.34 -20.94 1.70
C GLU A 308 -23.22 -19.79 2.22
N ARG A 309 -22.60 -18.80 2.86
CA ARG A 309 -23.30 -17.68 3.49
C ARG A 309 -23.67 -16.62 2.44
N VAL A 310 -24.96 -16.39 2.26
CA VAL A 310 -25.43 -15.22 1.51
C VAL A 310 -25.23 -13.98 2.38
N LEU A 311 -24.41 -13.01 1.93
CA LEU A 311 -24.19 -11.78 2.67
C LEU A 311 -25.54 -11.10 2.99
N PRO A 312 -25.75 -10.59 4.22
CA PRO A 312 -26.95 -9.84 4.57
C PRO A 312 -27.20 -8.66 3.61
N ARG A 313 -28.46 -8.42 3.22
CA ARG A 313 -28.83 -7.38 2.22
C ARG A 313 -28.27 -5.97 2.55
N HIS A 314 -28.24 -5.59 3.82
CA HIS A 314 -27.71 -4.29 4.25
C HIS A 314 -26.20 -4.12 3.99
N LEU A 315 -25.42 -5.21 3.94
CA LEU A 315 -24.02 -5.18 3.54
C LEU A 315 -23.88 -5.21 2.02
N GLN A 316 -24.79 -5.86 1.30
CA GLN A 316 -24.82 -5.82 -0.18
C GLN A 316 -25.14 -4.42 -0.71
N ASP A 317 -26.04 -3.71 -0.02
CA ASP A 317 -26.41 -2.32 -0.36
C ASP A 317 -25.25 -1.36 -0.07
N ALA A 318 -24.53 -1.53 1.04
CA ALA A 318 -23.34 -0.74 1.38
C ALA A 318 -22.20 -0.90 0.36
N THR A 319 -21.95 -2.11 -0.15
CA THR A 319 -20.95 -2.34 -1.21
C THR A 319 -21.40 -1.71 -2.54
N ARG A 320 -22.72 -1.67 -2.82
CA ARG A 320 -23.29 -0.99 -3.99
C ARG A 320 -23.22 0.53 -3.91
N GLU A 321 -23.41 1.07 -2.71
CA GLU A 321 -23.34 2.51 -2.43
C GLU A 321 -21.88 2.99 -2.50
N SER A 322 -20.94 2.20 -1.96
CA SER A 322 -19.50 2.46 -2.10
C SER A 322 -18.96 2.25 -3.52
N ALA A 323 -19.60 1.39 -4.33
CA ALA A 323 -19.28 1.20 -5.74
C ALA A 323 -20.07 2.15 -6.66
N SER A 324 -20.85 3.09 -6.11
CA SER A 324 -21.54 4.09 -6.93
C SER A 324 -20.49 4.99 -7.59
N SER A 325 -20.36 4.80 -8.90
CA SER A 325 -19.44 5.54 -9.75
C SER A 325 -19.53 7.05 -9.49
N PRO A 326 -18.42 7.80 -9.59
CA PRO A 326 -18.43 9.24 -9.41
C PRO A 326 -19.55 9.88 -10.25
N ARG A 327 -20.54 10.45 -9.58
CA ARG A 327 -21.62 11.18 -10.26
C ARG A 327 -21.12 12.60 -10.53
N LEU A 328 -21.08 12.95 -11.81
CA LEU A 328 -20.88 14.31 -12.27
C LEU A 328 -22.13 15.12 -11.91
N ALA A 329 -21.99 16.05 -10.97
CA ALA A 329 -23.05 17.00 -10.64
C ALA A 329 -22.71 18.37 -11.25
N PRO A 330 -23.64 19.00 -12.00
CA PRO A 330 -23.44 20.35 -12.47
C PRO A 330 -23.51 21.31 -11.28
N LEU A 331 -22.44 22.05 -11.03
CA LEU A 331 -22.42 23.12 -10.05
C LEU A 331 -22.81 24.41 -10.76
N VAL A 332 -23.97 24.97 -10.39
CA VAL A 332 -24.38 26.31 -10.84
C VAL A 332 -23.96 27.28 -9.76
N ASP A 333 -22.90 28.03 -10.01
CA ASP A 333 -22.47 29.14 -9.17
C ASP A 333 -23.23 30.41 -9.59
N PRO A 334 -24.14 30.94 -8.75
CA PRO A 334 -25.03 32.03 -9.14
C PRO A 334 -24.31 33.39 -9.28
N GLU A 335 -23.06 33.53 -8.83
CA GLU A 335 -22.34 34.82 -8.89
C GLU A 335 -21.43 34.98 -10.11
N ALA A 336 -21.04 33.89 -10.79
CA ALA A 336 -20.04 33.94 -11.87
C ALA A 336 -20.56 33.56 -13.27
N GLY A 337 -21.83 33.16 -13.42
CA GLY A 337 -22.42 32.84 -14.72
C GLY A 337 -21.70 31.72 -15.51
N ASN A 338 -20.94 30.86 -14.81
CA ASN A 338 -20.09 29.85 -15.44
C ASN A 338 -20.54 28.44 -15.06
N PHE A 339 -20.69 27.55 -16.05
CA PHE A 339 -21.13 26.16 -15.85
C PHE A 339 -19.90 25.25 -15.69
N GLY A 340 -19.73 24.65 -14.50
CA GLY A 340 -18.67 23.67 -14.23
C GLY A 340 -19.23 22.29 -13.89
N MET A 341 -18.57 21.24 -14.36
CA MET A 341 -18.82 19.86 -13.91
C MET A 341 -17.85 19.50 -12.80
N THR A 342 -18.36 19.08 -11.65
CA THR A 342 -17.54 18.56 -10.54
C THR A 342 -17.78 17.06 -10.39
N ILE A 343 -16.71 16.32 -10.06
CA ILE A 343 -16.80 14.90 -9.74
C ILE A 343 -16.94 14.78 -8.22
N GLN A 344 -18.09 14.30 -7.75
CA GLN A 344 -18.29 13.94 -6.35
C GLN A 344 -18.14 12.43 -6.19
N GLY A 345 -17.21 12.04 -5.31
CA GLY A 345 -17.01 10.67 -4.85
C GLY A 345 -16.26 10.67 -3.52
N THR A 346 -16.62 9.74 -2.64
CA THR A 346 -15.83 9.39 -1.45
C THR A 346 -14.76 8.39 -1.88
N PHE A 347 -13.49 8.75 -1.75
CA PHE A 347 -12.37 7.82 -1.96
C PHE A 347 -12.15 6.92 -0.75
#